data_AF-A0AAF0TF76-F1
#
_entry.id   AF-A0AAF0TF76-F1
#
_cell.length_a   1.000
_cell.length_b   1.000
_cell.length_c   1.000
_cell.angle_alpha   90.00
_cell.angle_beta   90.00
_cell.angle_gamma   90.00
#
_symmetry.space_group_name_H-M   'P 1'
#
loop_
_entity.id
_entity.type
_entity.pdbx_description
1 polymer ?
#
loop_
_entity_poly.entity_id
_entity_poly.type
_entity_poly.pdbx_seq_one_letter_code
_entity_poly.pdbx_strand_id
1 'polypeptide(L)' 'MLFVLVTGLWMSAIGVVSLVLNLRAYDFVSQKIRAVKNPKFETFYTKNILSNEGIHT' A
#
# COMPACT_ATOMS: atom_id res chain seq x y z
N MET A 1 23.87 -13.93 -9.76
CA MET A 1 23.24 -12.67 -10.20
C MET A 1 21.84 -12.91 -10.80
N LEU A 2 21.66 -13.86 -11.71
CA LEU A 2 20.36 -14.20 -12.32
C LEU A 2 19.22 -14.43 -11.31
N PHE A 3 19.50 -15.15 -10.21
CA PHE A 3 18.49 -15.48 -9.19
C PHE A 3 17.81 -14.24 -8.58
N VAL A 4 18.56 -13.16 -8.32
CA VAL A 4 18.01 -11.94 -7.72
C VAL A 4 17.01 -11.28 -8.67
N LEU A 5 17.37 -11.21 -9.95
CA LEU A 5 16.51 -10.60 -10.98
C LEU A 5 15.26 -11.44 -11.26
N VAL A 6 15.41 -12.76 -11.37
CA VAL A 6 14.30 -13.68 -11.64
C VAL A 6 13.31 -13.70 -10.47
N THR A 7 13.80 -13.79 -9.24
CA THR A 7 12.92 -13.80 -8.05
C THR A 7 12.20 -12.46 -7.86
N GLY A 8 12.86 -11.34 -8.13
CA GLY A 8 12.23 -10.02 -8.10
C GLY A 8 11.08 -9.88 -9.10
N LEU A 9 11.29 -10.38 -10.33
CA LEU A 9 10.25 -10.37 -11.37
C LEU A 9 9.04 -11.25 -10.97
N TRP A 10 9.33 -12.43 -10.41
CA TRP A 10 8.30 -13.36 -9.92
C TRP A 10 7.45 -12.75 -8.80
N MET A 11 8.07 -12.15 -7.78
CA MET A 11 7.34 -11.52 -6.68
C MET A 11 6.51 -10.32 -7.14
N SER A 12 7.03 -9.52 -8.08
CA SER A 12 6.30 -8.40 -8.68
C SER A 12 5.07 -8.88 -9.47
N ALA A 13 5.23 -9.93 -10.30
CA ALA A 13 4.15 -10.49 -11.10
C ALA A 13 2.97 -10.95 -10.23
N ILE A 14 3.24 -11.59 -9.08
CA ILE A 14 2.20 -11.98 -8.12
C ILE A 14 1.44 -10.75 -7.59
N GLY A 15 2.16 -9.67 -7.26
CA GLY A 15 1.56 -8.40 -6.85
C GLY A 15 0.66 -7.77 -7.92
N VAL A 16 1.09 -7.79 -9.18
CA VAL A 16 0.30 -7.25 -10.32
C VAL A 16 -0.96 -8.08 -10.57
N VAL A 17 -0.89 -9.42 -10.51
CA VAL A 17 -2.08 -10.28 -10.65
C VAL A 17 -3.09 -9.99 -9.54
N SER A 18 -2.60 -9.76 -8.31
CA SER A 18 -3.44 -9.42 -7.15
C SER A 18 -4.12 -8.05 -7.35
N LEU A 19 -3.43 -7.09 -7.97
CA LEU A 19 -3.96 -5.77 -8.31
C LEU A 19 -5.15 -5.84 -9.27
N VAL A 20 -5.10 -6.72 -10.28
CA VAL A 20 -6.21 -6.93 -11.24
C VAL A 20 -7.48 -7.43 -10.52
N LEU A 21 -7.30 -8.25 -9.49
CA LEU A 21 -8.39 -8.74 -8.64
C LEU A 21 -8.80 -7.75 -7.54
N ASN A 22 -8.26 -6.53 -7.54
CA ASN A 22 -8.42 -5.51 -6.49
C ASN A 22 -7.94 -5.95 -5.08
N LEU A 23 -7.16 -7.02 -4.97
CA LEU A 23 -6.56 -7.49 -3.72
C LEU A 23 -5.30 -6.69 -3.40
N ARG A 24 -5.49 -5.44 -2.98
CA ARG A 24 -4.41 -4.52 -2.62
C ARG A 24 -4.15 -4.50 -1.13
N ALA A 25 -2.88 -4.47 -0.76
CA ALA A 25 -2.43 -4.11 0.58
C ALA A 25 -2.50 -2.59 0.79
N TYR A 26 -3.68 -2.00 0.55
CA TYR A 26 -3.88 -0.56 0.64
C TYR A 26 -3.83 -0.05 2.08
N ASP A 27 -4.53 -0.77 2.97
CA ASP A 27 -4.79 -0.28 4.31
C ASP A 27 -4.12 -1.10 5.41
N PHE A 28 -3.38 -0.40 6.28
CA PHE A 28 -3.03 -0.92 7.60
C PHE A 28 -4.17 -0.57 8.57
N VAL A 29 -5.02 -1.55 8.84
CA VAL A 29 -6.19 -1.40 9.73
C VAL A 29 -5.81 -0.81 11.09
N SER A 30 -4.67 -1.22 11.66
CA SER A 30 -4.17 -0.68 12.93
C SER A 30 -3.83 0.81 12.88
N GLN A 31 -3.24 1.28 11.77
CA GLN A 31 -2.92 2.70 11.59
C GLN A 31 -4.20 3.51 11.36
N LYS A 32 -5.14 2.98 10.58
CA LYS A 32 -6.44 3.62 10.34
C LYS A 32 -7.22 3.81 11.64
N ILE A 33 -7.32 2.77 12.46
CA ILE A 33 -7.98 2.84 13.78
C ILE A 33 -7.28 3.85 14.70
N ARG A 34 -5.93 3.89 14.69
CA ARG A 34 -5.18 4.84 15.52
C ARG A 34 -5.35 6.29 15.06
N ALA A 35 -5.37 6.53 13.76
CA ALA A 35 -5.58 7.86 13.17
C ALA A 35 -6.99 8.39 13.48
N VAL A 36 -8.02 7.52 13.43
CA VAL A 36 -9.39 7.89 13.84
C VAL A 36 -9.45 8.21 15.33
N LYS A 37 -8.75 7.46 16.18
CA LYS A 37 -8.76 7.66 17.64
C LYS A 37 -7.90 8.85 18.09
N ASN A 38 -6.87 9.22 17.35
CA ASN A 38 -5.99 10.33 17.67
C ASN A 38 -5.76 11.19 16.41
N PRO A 39 -6.43 12.34 16.28
CA PRO A 39 -6.33 13.20 15.10
C PRO A 39 -4.95 13.87 14.94
N LYS A 40 -4.08 13.83 15.96
CA LYS A 40 -2.69 14.28 15.86
C LYS A 40 -1.73 13.17 15.43
N PHE A 41 -2.23 11.93 15.28
CA PHE A 41 -1.42 10.82 14.84
C PHE A 41 -1.25 10.86 13.31
N GLU A 42 -0.08 11.30 12.88
CA GLU A 42 0.29 11.34 11.47
C GLU A 42 1.54 10.48 11.22
N THR A 43 1.50 9.68 10.17
CA THR A 43 2.66 8.96 9.64
C THR A 43 2.78 9.24 8.14
N PHE A 44 3.91 8.88 7.53
CA PHE A 44 4.03 8.93 6.07
C PHE A 44 2.96 8.10 5.37
N TYR A 45 2.54 6.98 5.97
CA TYR A 45 1.48 6.15 5.44
C TYR A 45 0.12 6.90 5.42
N THR A 46 -0.30 7.54 6.52
CA THR A 46 -1.57 8.28 6.52
C THR A 46 -1.55 9.50 5.59
N LYS A 47 -0.39 10.15 5.42
CA LYS A 47 -0.20 11.23 4.44
C LYS A 47 -0.31 10.76 2.99
N ASN A 48 0.22 9.58 2.69
CA ASN A 48 0.13 9.00 1.34
C ASN A 48 -1.31 8.61 0.98
N ILE A 49 -2.15 8.20 1.95
CA ILE A 49 -3.57 7.95 1.71
C ILE A 49 -4.28 9.24 1.27
N LEU A 50 -4.06 10.36 1.96
CA LEU A 50 -4.63 11.67 1.58
C LEU A 50 -4.15 12.13 0.20
N SER A 51 -2.86 11.92 -0.11
CA SER A 51 -2.34 12.21 -1.45
C SER A 51 -2.99 11.34 -2.53
N ASN A 52 -3.27 10.08 -2.23
CA ASN A 52 -3.94 9.18 -3.15
C ASN A 52 -5.39 9.60 -3.39
N GLU A 53 -6.13 10.00 -2.34
CA GLU A 53 -7.47 10.60 -2.47
C GLU A 53 -7.47 11.82 -3.40
N GLY A 54 -6.44 12.69 -3.29
CA GLY A 54 -6.26 13.83 -4.18
C GLY A 54 -5.99 13.48 -5.65
N ILE A 55 -5.44 12.29 -5.94
CA ILE A 55 -5.24 11.78 -7.31
C ILE A 55 -6.54 11.16 -7.87
N HIS A 56 -7.40 10.65 -6.99
CA HIS A 56 -8.70 10.08 -7.36
C HIS A 56 -9.83 11.11 -7.50
N THR A 57 -9.56 12.39 -7.22
CA THR A 57 -10.48 13.53 -7.39
C THR A 57 -10.31 14.16 -8.77
#